data_AF-A0A7J7P9K1-F1
#
_entry.id   AF-A0A7J7P9K1-F1
#
_cell.length_a   1.000
_cell.length_b   1.000
_cell.length_c   1.000
_cell.angle_alpha   90.00
_cell.angle_beta   90.00
_cell.angle_gamma   90.00
#
_symmetry.space_group_name_H-M   'P 1'
#
loop_
_entity.id
_entity.type
_entity.pdbx_description
1 polymer ?
#
loop_
_entity_poly.entity_id
_entity_poly.type
_entity_poly.pdbx_seq_one_letter_code
_entity_poly.pdbx_strand_id
1 'polypeptide(L)' 'MDSTDKSNSCQKSKMPSNEEIDEFFAVAEKVEAKRFTEKFNYDVLKDVPLEGRYEWTASN' A
#
# COMPACT_ATOMS: atom_id res chain seq x y z
N MET A 1 -33.77 -6.93 -35.77
CA MET A 1 -32.33 -7.12 -35.49
C MET A 1 -31.62 -5.83 -35.81
N ASP A 2 -31.15 -5.12 -34.79
CA ASP A 2 -29.92 -4.32 -34.89
C ASP A 2 -29.36 -4.25 -33.46
N SER A 3 -28.63 -5.31 -33.09
CA SER A 3 -27.90 -5.36 -31.84
C SER A 3 -26.67 -4.49 -32.01
N THR A 4 -26.72 -3.28 -31.47
CA THR A 4 -25.55 -2.42 -31.35
C THR A 4 -24.66 -2.94 -30.23
N ASP A 5 -23.72 -3.82 -30.60
CA ASP A 5 -22.50 -4.10 -29.85
C ASP A 5 -21.69 -2.80 -29.79
N LYS A 6 -21.88 -2.03 -28.71
CA LYS A 6 -20.91 -0.99 -28.33
C LYS A 6 -19.73 -1.70 -27.72
N SER A 7 -18.81 -2.03 -28.59
CA SER A 7 -17.50 -2.61 -28.35
C SER A 7 -16.88 -1.95 -27.12
N ASN A 8 -16.69 -2.73 -26.06
CA ASN A 8 -15.72 -2.44 -25.03
C ASN A 8 -14.36 -2.44 -25.72
N SER A 9 -13.97 -1.30 -26.32
CA SER A 9 -12.61 -1.05 -26.73
C SER A 9 -11.82 -1.00 -25.43
N CYS A 10 -11.31 -2.16 -25.05
CA CYS A 10 -10.36 -2.35 -23.98
C CYS A 10 -9.27 -1.32 -24.20
N GLN A 11 -9.40 -0.19 -23.50
CA GLN A 11 -8.30 0.72 -23.28
C GLN A 11 -7.29 -0.15 -22.56
N LYS A 12 -6.34 -0.70 -23.30
CA LYS A 12 -5.10 -1.21 -22.73
C LYS A 12 -4.44 0.01 -22.12
N SER A 13 -4.88 0.37 -20.91
CA SER A 13 -4.15 1.26 -20.03
C SER A 13 -2.74 0.73 -20.05
N LYS A 14 -1.78 1.55 -20.53
CA LYS A 14 -0.37 1.24 -20.37
C LYS A 14 -0.18 1.05 -18.88
N MET A 15 -0.10 -0.20 -18.44
CA MET A 15 0.17 -0.49 -17.05
C MET A 15 1.53 0.12 -16.77
N PRO A 16 1.65 0.96 -15.72
CA PRO A 16 2.96 1.42 -15.29
C PRO A 16 3.83 0.19 -14.98
N SER A 17 5.13 0.36 -15.17
CA SER A 17 6.10 -0.66 -14.79
C SER A 17 6.03 -0.93 -13.29
N ASN A 18 6.44 -2.12 -12.85
CA ASN A 18 6.46 -2.45 -11.42
C ASN A 18 7.30 -1.42 -10.63
N GLU A 19 8.40 -0.93 -11.21
CA GLU A 19 9.27 0.08 -10.61
C GLU A 19 8.52 1.40 -10.34
N GLU A 20 7.73 1.89 -11.31
CA GLU A 20 6.93 3.11 -11.15
C GLU A 20 5.82 2.92 -10.09
N ILE A 21 5.22 1.74 -10.05
CA ILE A 21 4.20 1.40 -9.04
C ILE A 21 4.82 1.35 -7.64
N ASP A 22 5.96 0.67 -7.51
CA ASP A 22 6.66 0.52 -6.24
C ASP A 22 7.16 1.87 -5.71
N GLU A 23 7.71 2.74 -6.58
CA GLU A 23 8.14 4.09 -6.18
C GLU A 23 6.97 4.94 -5.65
N PHE A 24 5.82 4.85 -6.32
CA PHE A 24 4.61 5.55 -5.89
C PHE A 24 4.18 5.11 -4.49
N PHE A 25 4.10 3.80 -4.24
CA PHE A 25 3.70 3.29 -2.94
C PHE A 25 4.77 3.49 -1.87
N ALA A 26 6.06 3.40 -2.20
CA ALA A 26 7.15 3.59 -1.23
C ALA A 26 7.14 4.96 -0.56
N VAL A 27 6.68 6.02 -1.25
CA VAL A 27 6.52 7.34 -0.65
C VAL A 27 5.39 7.35 0.37
N ALA A 28 4.22 6.82 0.00
CA ALA A 28 3.05 6.76 0.87
C ALA A 28 3.30 5.84 2.08
N GLU A 29 3.88 4.67 1.85
CA GLU A 29 4.23 3.67 2.85
C GLU A 29 5.17 4.26 3.91
N LYS A 30 6.20 5.01 3.51
CA LYS A 30 7.09 5.70 4.47
C LYS A 30 6.35 6.72 5.34
N VAL A 31 5.38 7.44 4.77
CA VAL A 31 4.61 8.44 5.52
C VAL A 31 3.67 7.76 6.51
N GLU A 32 2.98 6.70 6.09
CA GLU A 32 2.10 5.93 6.97
C GLU A 32 2.87 5.19 8.05
N ALA A 33 4.00 4.55 7.70
CA ALA A 33 4.88 3.90 8.66
C ALA A 33 5.33 4.87 9.75
N LYS A 34 5.80 6.08 9.39
CA LYS A 34 6.17 7.11 10.38
C LYS A 34 5.02 7.49 11.30
N ARG A 35 3.83 7.74 10.73
CA ARG A 35 2.62 8.07 11.52
C ARG A 35 2.25 6.94 12.48
N PHE A 36 2.37 5.70 12.04
CA PHE A 36 2.09 4.54 12.86
C PHE A 36 3.11 4.41 13.98
N THR A 37 4.40 4.51 13.66
CA THR A 37 5.50 4.47 14.64
C THR A 37 5.36 5.54 15.71
N GLU A 38 5.06 6.79 15.34
CA GLU A 38 4.84 7.87 16.29
C GLU A 38 3.62 7.64 17.20
N LYS A 39 2.55 7.05 16.65
CA LYS A 39 1.30 6.84 17.40
C LYS A 39 1.37 5.63 18.33
N PHE A 40 2.03 4.57 17.87
CA PHE A 40 1.91 3.22 18.42
C PHE A 40 3.22 2.63 18.94
N ASN A 41 4.36 3.28 18.69
CA ASN A 41 5.68 2.75 19.01
C ASN A 41 5.89 1.39 18.33
N TYR A 42 5.54 1.30 17.05
CA TYR A 42 5.69 0.07 16.26
C TYR A 42 6.24 0.41 14.88
N ASP A 43 7.27 -0.31 14.46
CA ASP A 43 7.85 -0.22 13.13
C ASP A 43 7.20 -1.29 12.25
N VAL A 44 6.17 -0.89 11.49
CA VAL A 44 5.42 -1.80 10.59
C VAL A 44 6.26 -2.31 9.42
N LEU A 45 7.35 -1.63 9.06
CA LEU A 45 8.21 -2.06 7.95
C LEU A 45 9.14 -3.19 8.37
N LYS A 46 9.59 -3.14 9.63
CA LYS A 46 10.44 -4.18 10.21
C LYS A 46 9.65 -5.23 10.99
N ASP A 47 8.35 -5.00 11.16
CA ASP A 47 7.45 -5.78 11.99
C ASP A 47 7.99 -5.96 13.42
N VAL A 48 8.47 -4.85 14.00
CA VAL A 48 9.01 -4.84 15.37
C VAL A 48 8.34 -3.80 16.24
N PRO A 49 7.97 -4.16 17.49
CA PRO A 49 7.60 -3.16 18.47
C PRO A 49 8.82 -2.36 18.91
N LEU A 50 8.61 -1.07 19.10
CA LEU A 50 9.57 -0.16 19.70
C LEU A 50 9.20 0.07 21.17
N GLU A 51 10.21 0.39 21.97
CA GLU A 51 10.00 0.76 23.37
C GLU A 51 9.10 1.99 23.46
N GLY A 52 8.01 1.88 24.21
CA GLY A 52 7.04 2.96 24.31
C GLY A 52 5.84 2.61 25.18
N ARG A 53 4.72 3.31 24.92
CA ARG A 53 3.52 3.19 25.78
C ARG A 53 2.69 1.93 25.57
N TYR A 54 2.87 1.25 24.43
CA TYR A 54 2.08 0.07 24.09
C TYR A 54 3.01 -1.14 23.99
N GLU A 55 2.60 -2.24 24.64
CA GLU A 55 3.27 -3.53 24.55
C GLU A 55 2.54 -4.36 23.49
N TRP A 56 3.22 -4.63 22.38
CA TRP A 56 2.65 -5.42 21.29
C TRP A 56 2.88 -6.89 21.59
N THR A 57 1.79 -7.65 21.68
CA THR A 57 1.84 -9.11 21.83
C THR A 57 1.52 -9.75 20.48
N ALA A 58 2.49 -10.44 19.90
CA ALA A 58 2.24 -11.29 18.75
C ALA A 58 1.47 -12.52 19.23
N SER A 59 0.17 -12.57 18.94
CA SER A 59 -0.65 -13.75 19.18
C SER A 59 -0.18 -14.86 18.24
N ASN A 60 0.56 -15.83 18.76
CA ASN A 60 1.04 -17.03 18.06
C ASN A 60 -0.03 -18.11 17.97
#